data_AF-A0A0X1SZ37-F1
#
_entry.id   AF-A0A0X1SZ37-F1
#
_cell.length_a   1.000
_cell.length_b   1.000
_cell.length_c   1.000
_cell.angle_alpha   90.00
_cell.angle_beta   90.00
_cell.angle_gamma   90.00
#
_symmetry.space_group_name_H-M   'P 1'
#
loop_
_entity.id
_entity.type
_entity.pdbx_description
1 polymer ?
#
loop_
_entity_poly.entity_id
_entity_poly.type
_entity_poly.pdbx_seq_one_letter_code
_entity_poly.pdbx_strand_id
1 'polypeptide(L)'
;MGDIEEFRDGALVAAYEVTVRNDWKNRLADFGKKARKGNLAKYIIIASNVRNDAHLYPAASLMSFVDNLDFDLAIIDIKDFFCVFCAELRRDELAEAFNRAYEHLVDNKLCGRQDFQNAYKAITDSWLEFPSGQSNILNC
;
A
#
# COMPACT_ATOMS: atom_id res chain seq x y z
N MET A 1 -4.75 -6.10 -7.78
CA MET A 1 -4.00 -4.88 -8.08
C MET A 1 -5.07 -3.84 -8.36
N GLY A 2 -5.27 -2.94 -7.42
CA GLY A 2 -6.38 -2.00 -7.43
C GLY A 2 -5.78 -0.62 -7.29
N ASP A 3 -5.84 0.16 -8.36
CA ASP A 3 -5.53 1.56 -8.28
C ASP A 3 -6.61 2.21 -7.39
N ILE A 4 -6.19 2.97 -6.39
CA ILE A 4 -7.09 3.83 -5.63
C ILE A 4 -7.13 5.17 -6.36
N GLU A 5 -8.30 5.56 -6.83
CA GLU A 5 -8.50 6.78 -7.61
C GLU A 5 -9.44 7.72 -6.86
N GLU A 6 -9.06 9.00 -6.76
CA GLU A 6 -9.91 10.06 -6.22
C GLU A 6 -10.39 10.94 -7.37
N PHE A 7 -11.70 11.14 -7.46
CA PHE A 7 -12.32 12.02 -8.44
C PHE A 7 -13.00 13.20 -7.75
N ARG A 8 -12.86 14.39 -8.34
CA ARG A 8 -13.58 15.61 -7.96
C ARG A 8 -14.18 16.23 -9.20
N ASP A 9 -15.49 16.46 -9.19
CA ASP A 9 -16.24 17.01 -10.34
C ASP A 9 -15.99 16.25 -11.65
N GLY A 10 -15.82 14.93 -11.57
CA GLY A 10 -15.52 14.05 -12.70
C GLY A 10 -14.06 14.06 -13.19
N ALA A 11 -13.20 14.90 -12.61
CA ALA A 11 -11.77 14.92 -12.89
C ALA A 11 -11.00 14.03 -11.90
N LEU A 12 -10.01 13.28 -12.40
CA LEU A 12 -9.09 12.52 -11.55
C LEU A 12 -8.14 13.50 -10.85
N VAL A 13 -8.15 13.54 -9.51
CA VAL A 13 -7.32 14.47 -8.72
C VAL A 13 -6.18 13.77 -7.99
N ALA A 14 -6.31 12.46 -7.73
CA ALA A 14 -5.23 11.65 -7.17
C ALA A 14 -5.36 10.19 -7.63
N ALA A 15 -4.22 9.51 -7.73
CA ALA A 15 -4.16 8.08 -7.99
C ALA A 15 -3.00 7.44 -7.21
N TYR A 16 -3.30 6.29 -6.60
CA TYR A 16 -2.35 5.50 -5.83
C TYR A 16 -2.36 4.06 -6.36
N GLU A 17 -1.18 3.49 -6.56
CA GLU A 17 -1.04 2.05 -6.76
C GLU A 17 -0.63 1.41 -5.43
N VAL A 18 -1.34 0.36 -5.01
CA VAL A 18 -0.97 -0.45 -3.84
C VAL A 18 -0.70 -1.88 -4.30
N THR A 19 0.55 -2.32 -4.17
CA THR A 19 0.99 -3.59 -4.76
C THR A 19 2.01 -4.36 -3.94
N VAL A 20 1.91 -5.69 -4.00
CA VAL A 20 2.92 -6.62 -3.49
C VAL A 20 3.66 -7.37 -4.60
N ARG A 21 3.41 -7.02 -5.86
CA ARG A 21 4.00 -7.71 -7.02
C ARG A 21 5.40 -7.20 -7.31
N ASN A 22 6.38 -8.07 -7.49
CA ASN A 22 7.76 -7.68 -7.80
C ASN A 22 7.94 -7.01 -9.18
N ASP A 23 6.99 -7.21 -10.11
CA ASP A 23 7.07 -6.75 -11.49
C ASP A 23 6.38 -5.39 -11.73
N TRP A 24 5.97 -4.68 -10.67
CA TRP A 24 5.24 -3.41 -10.81
C TRP A 24 6.01 -2.35 -11.61
N LYS A 25 7.36 -2.39 -11.61
CA LYS A 25 8.23 -1.48 -12.39
C LYS A 25 7.99 -1.59 -13.90
N ASN A 26 7.52 -2.74 -14.39
CA ASN A 26 7.19 -2.92 -15.80
C ASN A 26 5.95 -2.10 -16.24
N ARG A 27 5.18 -1.58 -15.27
CA ARG A 27 3.97 -0.80 -15.49
C ARG A 27 4.18 0.71 -15.43
N LEU A 28 5.42 1.20 -15.25
CA LEU A 28 5.73 2.63 -15.14
C LEU A 28 5.19 3.46 -16.31
N ALA A 29 5.26 2.91 -17.53
CA ALA A 29 4.72 3.58 -18.71
C ALA A 29 3.21 3.79 -18.62
N ASP A 30 2.47 2.84 -18.04
CA ASP A 30 1.03 2.95 -17.86
C ASP A 30 0.67 3.93 -16.73
N PHE A 31 1.46 3.93 -15.65
CA PHE A 31 1.33 4.94 -14.59
C PHE A 31 1.59 6.36 -15.13
N GLY A 32 2.61 6.55 -15.96
CA GLY A 32 2.91 7.82 -16.62
C GLY A 32 1.78 8.29 -17.55
N LYS A 33 1.21 7.39 -18.38
CA LYS A 33 0.03 7.71 -19.19
C LYS A 33 -1.15 8.16 -18.33
N LYS A 34 -1.38 7.49 -17.20
CA LYS A 34 -2.47 7.81 -16.28
C LYS A 34 -2.27 9.15 -15.59
N ALA A 35 -1.06 9.42 -15.09
CA ALA A 35 -0.69 10.70 -14.50
C ALA A 35 -0.94 11.85 -15.49
N ARG A 36 -0.49 11.70 -16.74
CA ARG A 36 -0.72 12.71 -17.80
C ARG A 36 -2.20 12.88 -18.13
N LYS A 37 -2.95 11.79 -18.29
CA LYS A 37 -4.39 11.85 -18.60
C LYS A 37 -5.19 12.54 -17.50
N GLY A 38 -4.82 12.31 -16.25
CA GLY A 38 -5.43 12.96 -15.09
C GLY A 38 -4.86 14.34 -14.75
N ASN A 39 -3.84 14.82 -15.49
CA ASN A 39 -3.07 16.01 -15.12
C ASN A 39 -2.59 15.99 -13.66
N LEU A 40 -2.16 14.80 -13.19
CA LEU A 40 -1.72 14.60 -11.82
C LEU A 40 -0.34 15.19 -11.64
N ALA A 41 -0.19 16.02 -10.60
CA ALA A 41 1.11 16.57 -10.23
C ALA A 41 2.09 15.50 -9.75
N LYS A 42 1.60 14.35 -9.27
CA LYS A 42 2.40 13.24 -8.76
C LYS A 42 1.62 11.94 -8.80
N TYR A 43 2.30 10.83 -9.05
CA TYR A 43 1.77 9.48 -8.86
C TYR A 43 2.43 8.83 -7.63
N ILE A 44 1.65 8.10 -6.82
CA ILE A 44 2.17 7.44 -5.62
C ILE A 44 2.05 5.93 -5.77
N ILE A 45 3.14 5.21 -5.53
CA ILE A 45 3.18 3.74 -5.48
C ILE A 45 3.55 3.32 -4.07
N ILE A 46 2.68 2.55 -3.43
CA ILE A 46 2.94 1.86 -2.17
C ILE A 46 3.23 0.40 -2.52
N ALA A 47 4.51 0.02 -2.50
CA ALA A 47 4.97 -1.28 -2.96
C ALA A 47 5.64 -2.09 -1.85
N SER A 48 5.55 -3.41 -1.90
CA SER A 48 6.35 -4.28 -1.03
C SER A 48 7.82 -4.31 -1.47
N ASN A 49 8.72 -4.46 -0.49
CA ASN A 49 10.12 -4.82 -0.71
C ASN A 49 10.96 -3.74 -1.41
N VAL A 50 10.56 -2.47 -1.30
CA VAL A 50 11.28 -1.31 -1.84
C VAL A 50 12.65 -1.17 -1.17
N ARG A 51 12.74 -1.39 0.15
CA ARG A 51 14.00 -1.29 0.89
C ARG A 51 15.06 -2.33 0.51
N ASN A 52 14.65 -3.42 -0.13
CA ASN A 52 15.56 -4.48 -0.58
C ASN A 52 15.83 -4.42 -2.09
N ASP A 53 15.27 -3.43 -2.79
CA ASP A 53 15.47 -3.26 -4.22
C ASP A 53 16.67 -2.34 -4.49
N ALA A 54 17.72 -2.85 -5.13
CA ALA A 54 18.95 -2.11 -5.38
C ALA A 54 18.77 -0.86 -6.26
N HIS A 55 17.68 -0.78 -7.03
CA HIS A 55 17.35 0.39 -7.85
C HIS A 55 16.58 1.45 -7.06
N LEU A 56 15.98 1.08 -5.94
CA LEU A 56 15.12 1.97 -5.13
C LEU A 56 15.72 2.25 -3.75
N TYR A 57 16.74 1.50 -3.35
CA TYR A 57 17.47 1.66 -2.11
C TYR A 57 18.99 1.52 -2.37
N PRO A 58 19.84 2.39 -1.79
CA PRO A 58 19.51 3.52 -0.90
C PRO A 58 18.85 4.68 -1.66
N ALA A 59 18.50 5.77 -0.96
CA ALA A 59 17.81 6.92 -1.55
C ALA A 59 18.48 7.50 -2.81
N ALA A 60 19.81 7.40 -2.92
CA ALA A 60 20.53 7.82 -4.13
C ALA A 60 20.11 7.00 -5.38
N SER A 61 19.92 5.69 -5.24
CA SER A 61 19.42 4.83 -6.33
C SER A 61 18.00 5.22 -6.72
N LEU A 62 17.14 5.51 -5.75
CA LEU A 62 15.77 5.98 -5.99
C LEU A 62 15.75 7.25 -6.82
N MET A 63 16.59 8.24 -6.46
CA MET A 63 16.68 9.50 -7.22
C MET A 63 17.06 9.23 -8.68
N SER A 64 18.11 8.43 -8.92
CA SER A 64 18.49 8.03 -10.28
C SER A 64 17.39 7.26 -11.02
N PHE A 65 16.59 6.46 -10.31
CA PHE A 65 15.47 5.75 -10.90
C PHE A 65 14.35 6.70 -11.33
N VAL A 66 13.96 7.66 -10.49
CA VAL A 66 12.86 8.59 -10.79
C VAL A 66 13.25 9.68 -11.79
N ASP A 67 14.51 10.10 -11.83
CA ASP A 67 15.02 11.12 -12.78
C ASP A 67 14.84 10.72 -14.25
N ASN A 68 14.70 9.42 -14.53
CA ASN A 68 14.47 8.89 -15.88
C ASN A 68 12.99 8.87 -16.30
N LEU A 69 12.08 9.32 -15.44
CA LEU A 69 10.65 9.30 -15.69
C LEU A 69 10.16 10.64 -16.26
N ASP A 70 9.16 10.59 -17.12
CA ASP A 70 8.52 11.77 -17.71
C ASP A 70 7.37 12.32 -16.85
N PHE A 71 7.31 11.92 -15.58
CA PHE A 71 6.31 12.33 -14.59
C PHE A 71 6.86 12.17 -13.17
N ASP A 72 6.29 12.94 -12.24
CA ASP A 72 6.67 12.86 -10.83
C ASP A 72 6.11 11.60 -10.17
N LEU A 73 7.01 10.84 -9.54
CA LEU A 73 6.70 9.58 -8.88
C LEU A 73 7.22 9.58 -7.45
N ALA A 74 6.37 9.16 -6.50
CA ALA A 74 6.80 8.78 -5.15
C ALA A 74 6.60 7.28 -4.94
N ILE A 75 7.61 6.63 -4.35
CA ILE A 75 7.58 5.21 -4.04
C ILE A 75 7.78 5.03 -2.54
N ILE A 76 6.86 4.32 -1.90
CA ILE A 76 6.83 4.08 -0.46
C ILE A 76 6.86 2.58 -0.23
N ASP A 77 7.74 2.11 0.67
CA ASP A 77 7.68 0.72 1.11
C ASP A 77 6.40 0.51 1.94
N ILE A 78 5.62 -0.51 1.60
CA ILE A 78 4.37 -0.82 2.30
C ILE A 78 4.58 -1.01 3.80
N LYS A 79 5.73 -1.55 4.22
CA LYS A 79 6.06 -1.69 5.65
C LYS A 79 6.24 -0.33 6.30
N ASP A 80 6.94 0.59 5.65
CA ASP A 80 7.13 1.96 6.16
C ASP A 80 5.81 2.70 6.27
N PHE A 81 4.94 2.56 5.26
CA PHE A 81 3.58 3.10 5.30
C PHE A 81 2.83 2.58 6.53
N PHE A 82 2.78 1.26 6.74
CA PHE A 82 2.09 0.70 7.91
C PHE A 82 2.74 1.12 9.23
N CYS A 83 4.07 1.11 9.34
CA CYS A 83 4.77 1.51 10.56
C CYS A 83 4.41 2.94 10.97
N VAL A 84 4.40 3.89 10.04
CA VAL A 84 4.05 5.29 10.32
C VAL A 84 2.57 5.44 10.65
N PHE A 85 1.68 4.84 9.86
CA PHE A 85 0.23 5.01 10.05
C PHE A 85 -0.28 4.29 11.30
N CYS A 86 0.33 3.18 11.67
CA CYS A 86 -0.03 2.44 12.89
C CYS A 86 0.65 2.98 14.16
N ALA A 87 1.65 3.85 14.05
CA ALA A 87 2.39 4.36 15.21
C ALA A 87 1.49 5.11 16.21
N GLU A 88 0.44 5.77 15.71
CA GLU A 88 -0.48 6.59 16.51
C GLU A 88 -1.80 5.87 16.84
N LEU A 89 -2.00 4.64 16.35
CA LEU A 89 -3.25 3.91 16.55
C LEU A 89 -3.22 3.09 17.84
N ARG A 90 -4.30 3.19 18.61
CA ARG A 90 -4.53 2.32 19.76
C ARG A 90 -4.95 0.92 19.31
N ARG A 91 -4.80 -0.07 20.19
CA ARG A 91 -5.12 -1.48 19.89
C ARG A 91 -6.58 -1.67 19.45
N ASP A 92 -7.51 -0.98 20.09
CA ASP A 92 -8.93 -0.99 19.76
C ASP A 92 -9.20 -0.41 18.37
N GLU A 93 -8.51 0.66 18.00
CA GLU A 93 -8.62 1.28 16.67
C GLU A 93 -8.07 0.37 15.57
N LEU A 94 -6.96 -0.34 15.84
CA LEU A 94 -6.42 -1.36 14.94
C LEU A 94 -7.39 -2.54 14.79
N ALA A 95 -7.96 -3.04 15.88
CA ALA A 95 -8.93 -4.13 15.83
C ALA A 95 -10.19 -3.74 15.05
N GLU A 96 -10.70 -2.51 15.23
CA GLU A 96 -11.82 -1.99 14.46
C GLU A 96 -11.49 -1.89 12.96
N ALA A 97 -10.31 -1.39 12.61
CA ALA A 97 -9.86 -1.33 11.23
C ALA A 97 -9.77 -2.74 10.60
N PHE A 98 -9.22 -3.72 11.33
CA PHE A 98 -9.12 -5.09 10.84
C PHE A 98 -10.48 -5.76 10.65
N ASN A 99 -11.43 -5.52 11.56
CA ASN A 99 -12.78 -6.04 11.45
C ASN A 99 -13.52 -5.44 10.24
N ARG A 100 -13.43 -4.13 10.02
CA ARG A 100 -14.01 -3.48 8.83
C ARG A 100 -13.44 -4.02 7.53
N ALA A 101 -12.13 -4.23 7.47
CA ALA A 101 -11.50 -4.85 6.29
C ALA A 101 -11.98 -6.30 6.08
N TYR A 102 -12.19 -7.07 7.14
CA TYR A 102 -12.79 -8.40 7.04
C TYR A 102 -14.25 -8.36 6.55
N GLU A 103 -15.05 -7.42 7.03
CA GLU A 103 -16.43 -7.22 6.55
C GLU A 103 -16.46 -6.97 5.03
N HIS A 104 -15.54 -6.15 4.51
CA HIS A 104 -15.40 -5.95 3.07
C HIS A 104 -14.95 -7.19 2.30
N LEU A 105 -14.09 -8.04 2.89
CA LEU A 105 -13.67 -9.31 2.28
C LEU A 105 -14.81 -10.34 2.23
N VAL A 106 -15.71 -10.31 3.20
CA VAL A 106 -16.87 -11.20 3.27
C VAL A 106 -18.01 -10.72 2.37
N ASP A 107 -18.08 -9.43 2.04
CA ASP A 107 -19.06 -8.93 1.07
C ASP A 107 -18.80 -9.52 -0.34
N ASN A 108 -19.74 -10.35 -0.79
CA ASN A 108 -19.71 -11.01 -2.10
C ASN A 108 -19.75 -10.03 -3.28
N LYS A 109 -20.20 -8.79 -3.08
CA LYS A 109 -20.18 -7.76 -4.13
C LYS A 109 -18.79 -7.15 -4.33
N LEU A 110 -17.91 -7.28 -3.33
CA LEU A 110 -16.55 -6.75 -3.36
C LEU A 110 -15.52 -7.85 -3.60
N CYS A 111 -15.60 -8.94 -2.84
CA CYS A 111 -14.64 -10.04 -2.92
C CYS A 111 -15.29 -11.42 -2.84
N GLY A 112 -15.88 -11.77 -1.68
CA GLY A 112 -16.53 -13.07 -1.45
C GLY A 112 -15.63 -14.31 -1.51
N ARG A 113 -14.30 -14.12 -1.60
CA ARG A 113 -13.31 -15.20 -1.76
C ARG A 113 -12.94 -15.82 -0.42
N GLN A 114 -13.37 -17.07 -0.20
CA GLN A 114 -13.15 -17.77 1.07
C GLN A 114 -11.66 -17.96 1.42
N ASP A 115 -10.80 -18.21 0.43
CA ASP A 115 -9.37 -18.37 0.66
C ASP A 115 -8.69 -17.08 1.11
N PHE A 116 -9.12 -15.92 0.60
CA PHE A 116 -8.65 -14.62 1.06
C PHE A 116 -9.15 -14.29 2.47
N GLN A 117 -10.41 -14.61 2.77
CA GLN A 117 -10.96 -14.46 4.13
C GLN A 117 -10.17 -15.29 5.15
N ASN A 118 -9.88 -16.55 4.81
CA ASN A 118 -9.10 -17.45 5.68
C ASN A 118 -7.67 -16.96 5.89
N ALA A 119 -6.99 -16.55 4.81
CA ALA A 119 -5.63 -16.02 4.88
C ALA A 119 -5.56 -14.73 5.71
N TYR A 120 -6.52 -13.82 5.51
CA TYR A 120 -6.62 -12.57 6.26
C TYR A 120 -6.82 -12.82 7.75
N LYS A 121 -7.76 -13.72 8.09
CA LYS A 121 -8.05 -14.07 9.48
C LYS A 121 -6.84 -14.70 10.18
N ALA A 122 -6.16 -15.66 9.52
CA ALA A 122 -4.98 -16.29 10.10
C ALA A 122 -3.86 -15.27 10.44
N ILE A 123 -3.65 -14.27 9.59
CA ILE A 123 -2.65 -13.23 9.82
C ILE A 123 -3.11 -12.28 10.94
N THR A 124 -4.34 -11.77 10.88
CA THR A 124 -4.84 -10.79 11.85
C THR A 124 -5.02 -11.38 13.25
N ASP A 125 -5.48 -12.63 13.36
CA ASP A 125 -5.54 -13.36 14.62
C ASP A 125 -4.13 -13.46 15.25
N SER A 126 -3.10 -13.80 14.46
CA SER A 126 -1.71 -13.86 14.96
C SER A 126 -1.19 -12.52 15.49
N TRP A 127 -1.67 -11.40 14.96
CA TRP A 127 -1.29 -10.06 15.41
C TRP A 127 -2.06 -9.65 16.66
N LEU A 128 -3.32 -10.09 16.80
CA LEU A 128 -4.20 -9.73 17.90
C LEU A 128 -4.07 -10.67 19.11
N GLU A 129 -3.60 -11.90 18.93
CA GLU A 129 -3.47 -12.94 19.96
C GLU A 129 -2.36 -12.67 21.00
N PHE A 130 -1.56 -11.61 20.89
CA PHE A 130 -0.64 -11.21 21.96
C PHE A 130 -1.40 -10.52 23.11
N PRO A 131 -1.52 -11.15 24.30
CA PRO A 131 -2.02 -10.49 25.49
C PRO A 131 -0.84 -9.80 26.19
N SER A 132 -1.02 -8.53 26.56
CA SER A 132 -0.35 -7.82 27.65
C SER A 132 0.79 -8.57 28.35
N GLY A 133 2.06 -8.37 27.94
CA GLY A 133 3.16 -8.91 28.75
C GLY A 133 4.56 -8.95 28.17
N GLN A 134 4.78 -8.90 26.85
CA GLN A 134 6.14 -8.84 26.30
C GLN A 134 6.22 -7.87 25.13
N SER A 135 6.92 -6.77 25.39
CA SER A 135 7.34 -5.76 24.43
C SER A 135 8.32 -6.38 23.44
N ASN A 136 7.81 -6.88 22.31
CA ASN A 136 8.48 -6.67 21.04
C ASN A 136 7.64 -5.67 20.28
N ILE A 137 7.87 -4.40 20.60
CA ILE A 137 7.58 -3.32 19.67
C ILE A 137 8.12 -3.79 18.33
N LEU A 138 7.22 -3.82 17.35
CA LEU A 138 7.50 -3.72 15.93
C LEU A 138 8.96 -3.32 15.70
N ASN A 139 9.82 -4.28 15.34
CA ASN A 139 11.06 -3.94 14.64
C ASN A 139 10.66 -3.53 13.21
N CYS A 140 9.94 -2.41 13.15
CA CYS A 140 10.25 -1.32 12.24
C CYS A 140 11.59 -0.73 12.75
#